data_AF-A0A1I5QYR9-F1
#
_entry.id   AF-A0A1I5QYR9-F1
#
_cell.length_a   1.000
_cell.length_b   1.000
_cell.length_c   1.000
_cell.angle_alpha   90.00
_cell.angle_beta   90.00
_cell.angle_gamma   90.00
#
_symmetry.space_group_name_H-M   'P 1'
#
loop_
_entity.id
_entity.type
_entity.pdbx_description
1 polymer ?
#
loop_
_entity_poly.entity_id
_entity_poly.type
_entity_poly.pdbx_seq_one_letter_code
_entity_poly.pdbx_strand_id
1 'polypeptide(L)'
;MRTIVFIVILFLFMQGCSGFTSMDKEDLAAEYGPEDSLDYISDNKDDAPEGRSTGNLFGWNKSDSTEPDLDEDLSLHDLLDRQGIAEGLSKILVKSPDVNKAGVLITNEYALAAFEPGSDDSSEAAKRVKMMVEAAVPYFFVTVVTDNPTMIQDLEAFKGMDARSSEGREALRHTIDTMLKMTEQPTTPKEKTASMQE
;
A
#
# COMPACT_ATOMS: atom_id res chain seq x y z
N MET A 1 -2.94 -62.95 -10.20
CA MET A 1 -2.17 -61.90 -10.91
C MET A 1 -3.01 -60.87 -11.65
N ARG A 2 -4.26 -61.16 -12.08
CA ARG A 2 -5.15 -60.16 -12.73
C ARG A 2 -5.84 -59.18 -11.75
N THR A 3 -6.04 -59.57 -10.49
CA THR A 3 -6.68 -58.74 -9.46
C THR A 3 -5.73 -57.76 -8.77
N ILE A 4 -4.43 -58.03 -8.75
CA ILE A 4 -3.42 -57.14 -8.16
C ILE A 4 -3.14 -55.93 -9.08
N VAL A 5 -3.23 -56.11 -10.40
CA VAL A 5 -3.03 -55.04 -11.38
C VAL A 5 -4.14 -53.98 -11.32
N PHE A 6 -5.36 -54.35 -10.94
CA PHE A 6 -6.48 -53.41 -10.80
C PHE A 6 -6.38 -52.50 -9.57
N ILE A 7 -5.71 -52.95 -8.50
CA ILE A 7 -5.57 -52.17 -7.26
C ILE A 7 -4.49 -51.09 -7.39
N VAL A 8 -3.49 -51.32 -8.25
CA VAL A 8 -2.41 -50.34 -8.50
C VAL A 8 -2.85 -49.19 -9.42
N ILE A 9 -3.82 -49.43 -10.31
CA ILE A 9 -4.34 -48.39 -11.23
C ILE A 9 -5.34 -47.45 -10.51
N LEU A 10 -5.99 -47.89 -9.44
CA LEU A 10 -6.93 -47.06 -8.68
C LEU A 10 -6.24 -46.03 -7.77
N PHE A 11 -4.99 -46.27 -7.36
CA PHE A 11 -4.20 -45.33 -6.55
C PHE A 11 -3.50 -44.22 -7.36
N LEU A 12 -3.51 -44.29 -8.70
CA LEU A 12 -2.84 -43.32 -9.57
C LEU A 12 -3.69 -42.09 -9.95
N PHE A 13 -4.95 -42.01 -9.49
CA PHE A 13 -5.83 -40.86 -9.72
C PHE A 13 -5.96 -39.91 -8.50
N MET A 14 -5.21 -40.16 -7.41
CA MET A 14 -5.16 -39.28 -6.23
C MET A 14 -3.84 -38.49 -6.16
N GLN A 15 -3.45 -37.89 -7.28
CA GLN A 15 -2.48 -36.78 -7.28
C GLN A 15 -3.11 -35.62 -8.05
N GLY A 16 -4.27 -35.15 -7.56
CA GLY A 16 -4.87 -33.89 -7.95
C GLY A 16 -4.37 -32.80 -7.01
N CYS A 17 -3.74 -31.78 -7.58
CA CYS A 17 -3.07 -30.63 -7.00
C CYS A 17 -3.32 -30.35 -5.51
N SER A 18 -2.24 -30.47 -4.74
CA SER A 18 -1.96 -29.60 -3.61
C SER A 18 -2.13 -28.13 -3.99
N GLY A 19 -2.91 -27.40 -3.19
CA GLY A 19 -2.70 -25.97 -2.96
C GLY A 19 -3.21 -25.02 -4.04
N PHE A 20 -4.53 -24.85 -4.14
CA PHE A 20 -5.07 -23.51 -4.36
C PHE A 20 -5.20 -22.92 -2.96
N THR A 21 -4.09 -22.43 -2.39
CA THR A 21 -4.16 -21.66 -1.15
C THR A 21 -4.78 -20.33 -1.53
N SER A 22 -5.90 -20.02 -0.89
CA SER A 22 -6.32 -18.66 -0.66
C SER A 22 -5.08 -17.83 -0.33
N MET A 23 -4.89 -16.73 -1.05
CA MET A 23 -3.83 -15.77 -0.76
C MET A 23 -4.20 -15.13 0.58
N ASP A 24 -3.72 -15.75 1.66
CA ASP A 24 -4.09 -15.44 3.02
C ASP A 24 -3.43 -14.11 3.41
N LYS A 25 -4.22 -13.21 3.99
CA LYS A 25 -3.85 -11.82 4.29
C LYS A 25 -2.61 -11.71 5.20
N GLU A 26 -2.28 -12.77 5.93
CA GLU A 26 -1.04 -12.89 6.72
C GLU A 26 0.23 -12.73 5.86
N ASP A 27 0.24 -13.16 4.60
CA ASP A 27 1.43 -13.11 3.76
C ASP A 27 1.79 -11.68 3.33
N LEU A 28 0.84 -10.74 3.24
CA LEU A 28 1.14 -9.37 2.81
C LEU A 28 1.91 -8.57 3.87
N ALA A 29 1.55 -8.75 5.14
CA ALA A 29 2.31 -8.18 6.25
C ALA A 29 3.67 -8.88 6.41
N ALA A 30 3.75 -10.18 6.12
CA ALA A 30 5.00 -10.92 6.11
C ALA A 30 5.92 -10.57 4.91
N GLU A 31 5.34 -10.20 3.75
CA GLU A 31 6.07 -9.91 2.51
C GLU A 31 6.50 -8.44 2.41
N TYR A 32 5.66 -7.51 2.89
CA TYR A 32 5.87 -6.07 2.73
C TYR A 32 5.87 -5.27 4.03
N GLY A 33 5.51 -5.90 5.15
CA GLY A 33 5.75 -5.33 6.47
C GLY A 33 7.24 -5.35 6.83
N PRO A 34 7.61 -4.67 7.91
CA PRO A 34 8.99 -4.72 8.40
C PRO A 34 9.36 -6.16 8.80
N GLU A 35 10.62 -6.56 8.60
CA GLU A 35 11.13 -7.90 8.97
C GLU A 35 10.90 -8.21 10.45
N ASP A 36 11.00 -7.18 11.30
CA ASP A 36 10.56 -7.20 12.70
C ASP A 36 9.40 -6.22 12.88
N SER A 37 8.33 -6.66 13.55
CA SER A 37 7.17 -5.84 13.94
C SER A 37 7.51 -4.55 14.73
N LEU A 38 8.76 -4.39 15.17
CA LEU A 38 9.26 -3.24 15.91
C LEU A 38 10.20 -2.32 15.10
N ASP A 39 10.48 -2.63 13.83
CA ASP A 39 11.32 -1.82 12.93
C ASP A 39 10.53 -0.66 12.26
N TYR A 40 9.74 0.06 13.06
CA TYR A 40 9.05 1.27 12.62
C TYR A 40 9.86 2.50 13.01
N ILE A 41 10.09 3.40 12.03
CA ILE A 41 10.68 4.71 12.29
C ILE A 41 9.81 5.46 13.29
N SER A 42 10.36 5.77 14.46
CA SER A 42 9.78 6.77 15.34
C SER A 42 10.65 8.01 15.44
N ASP A 43 10.00 9.16 15.43
CA ASP A 43 10.67 10.46 15.49
C ASP A 43 10.84 10.95 16.94
N ASN A 44 10.74 10.04 17.93
CA ASN A 44 10.87 10.33 19.34
C ASN A 44 12.32 10.66 19.71
N LYS A 45 12.69 11.92 19.53
CA LYS A 45 14.02 12.44 19.89
C LYS A 45 14.19 12.63 21.40
N ASP A 46 13.10 12.78 22.14
CA ASP A 46 13.14 13.22 23.55
C ASP A 46 13.12 12.07 24.57
N ASP A 47 12.62 10.90 24.18
CA ASP A 47 12.42 9.74 25.09
C ASP A 47 13.36 8.56 24.82
N ALA A 48 14.34 8.70 23.92
CA ALA A 48 15.29 7.64 23.62
C ALA A 48 16.23 7.41 24.83
N PRO A 49 16.19 6.24 25.51
CA PRO A 49 17.14 5.96 26.56
C PRO A 49 18.55 5.90 25.96
N GLU A 50 19.53 6.48 26.66
CA GLU A 50 20.92 6.57 26.17
C GLU A 50 21.41 5.21 25.64
N GLY A 51 21.86 5.19 24.39
CA GLY A 51 22.46 4.01 23.75
C GLY A 51 21.53 3.12 22.92
N ARG A 52 20.25 3.47 22.73
CA ARG A 52 19.38 2.83 21.73
C ARG A 52 19.30 3.64 20.43
N SER A 53 19.17 2.93 19.30
CA SER A 53 18.86 3.56 18.00
C SER A 53 17.56 4.34 18.15
N THR A 54 17.59 5.63 17.85
CA THR A 54 16.44 6.55 17.87
C THR A 54 15.31 6.14 16.92
N GLY A 55 15.51 5.10 16.10
CA GLY A 55 14.59 4.71 15.03
C GLY A 55 13.58 3.62 15.35
N ASN A 56 13.65 2.89 16.47
CA ASN A 56 12.78 1.71 16.75
C ASN A 56 12.10 1.80 18.13
N LEU A 57 11.45 2.92 18.43
CA LEU A 57 10.68 3.09 19.68
C LEU A 57 9.19 3.15 19.35
N PHE A 58 8.33 2.62 20.22
CA PHE A 58 6.89 2.82 20.07
C PHE A 58 6.52 4.31 20.11
N GLY A 59 5.63 4.73 19.22
CA GLY A 59 4.96 6.02 19.33
C GLY A 59 3.84 5.97 20.36
N TRP A 60 3.86 6.89 21.33
CA TRP A 60 2.80 7.05 22.32
C TRP A 60 2.67 8.52 22.68
N ASN A 61 1.44 9.01 22.76
CA ASN A 61 1.13 10.33 23.29
C ASN A 61 -0.23 10.29 24.02
N LYS A 62 -0.38 11.06 25.09
CA LYS A 62 -1.65 11.28 25.80
C LYS A 62 -1.87 12.79 25.90
N SER A 63 -2.95 13.27 25.33
CA SER A 63 -3.40 14.66 25.46
C SER A 63 -4.74 14.74 26.19
N ASP A 64 -4.87 15.68 27.12
CA ASP A 64 -6.13 16.00 27.82
C ASP A 64 -6.80 17.24 27.20
N SER A 65 -8.13 17.23 27.07
CA SER A 65 -8.90 18.35 26.45
C SER A 65 -8.78 19.71 27.15
N THR A 66 -8.15 19.75 28.33
CA THR A 66 -7.89 20.97 29.12
C THR A 66 -6.47 21.47 28.99
N GLU A 67 -5.65 20.86 28.13
CA GLU A 67 -4.28 21.28 27.88
C GLU A 67 -4.27 22.70 27.25
N PRO A 68 -3.48 23.63 27.80
CA PRO A 68 -3.48 25.03 27.36
C PRO A 68 -2.89 25.23 25.96
N ASP A 69 -2.12 24.25 25.45
CA ASP A 69 -1.44 24.29 24.16
C ASP A 69 -2.09 23.36 23.11
N LEU A 70 -3.35 22.94 23.32
CA LEU A 70 -4.09 22.23 22.28
C LEU A 70 -4.34 23.17 21.10
N ASP A 71 -3.81 22.78 19.94
CA ASP A 71 -4.12 23.45 18.69
C ASP A 71 -5.56 23.13 18.29
N GLU A 72 -6.47 24.09 18.52
CA GLU A 72 -7.89 23.98 18.18
C GLU A 72 -8.13 23.84 16.66
N ASP A 73 -7.16 24.23 15.83
CA ASP A 73 -7.23 24.18 14.37
C ASP A 73 -6.61 22.89 13.79
N LEU A 74 -6.10 21.98 14.64
CA LEU A 74 -5.46 20.75 14.19
C LEU A 74 -6.45 19.86 13.43
N SER A 75 -6.16 19.59 12.17
CA SER A 75 -6.99 18.78 11.29
C SER A 75 -6.31 17.47 10.92
N LEU A 76 -7.08 16.48 10.45
CA LEU A 76 -6.52 15.21 9.93
C LEU A 76 -5.49 15.42 8.81
N HIS A 77 -5.56 16.55 8.10
CA HIS A 77 -4.61 16.87 7.04
C HIS A 77 -3.23 17.28 7.57
N ASP A 78 -3.16 17.73 8.82
CA ASP A 78 -1.91 18.15 9.49
C ASP A 78 -1.16 16.94 10.08
N LEU A 79 -1.84 15.81 10.26
CA LEU A 79 -1.21 14.54 10.66
C LEU A 79 -0.49 13.82 9.51
N LEU A 80 -0.71 14.22 8.26
CA LEU A 80 -0.27 13.46 7.09
C LEU A 80 0.88 14.15 6.34
N ASP A 81 2.09 13.59 6.43
CA ASP A 81 3.19 13.96 5.52
C ASP A 81 2.99 13.30 4.15
N ARG A 82 2.28 14.00 3.26
CA ARG A 82 2.00 13.54 1.88
C ARG A 82 3.28 13.29 1.09
N GLN A 83 4.29 14.14 1.28
CA GLN A 83 5.54 14.04 0.52
C GLN A 83 6.36 12.85 1.01
N GLY A 84 6.46 12.67 2.33
CA GLY A 84 7.11 11.50 2.94
C GLY A 84 6.46 10.19 2.50
N ILE A 85 5.12 10.12 2.51
CA ILE A 85 4.39 8.93 2.03
C ILE A 85 4.63 8.70 0.53
N ALA A 86 4.51 9.74 -0.31
CA ALA A 86 4.72 9.60 -1.75
C ALA A 86 6.14 9.12 -2.08
N GLU A 87 7.15 9.66 -1.40
CA GLU A 87 8.55 9.27 -1.57
C GLU A 87 8.81 7.83 -1.07
N GLY A 88 8.31 7.50 0.12
CA GLY A 88 8.43 6.16 0.72
C GLY A 88 7.78 5.10 -0.16
N LEU A 89 6.53 5.32 -0.59
CA LEU A 89 5.82 4.42 -1.49
C LEU A 89 6.54 4.29 -2.83
N SER A 90 6.93 5.39 -3.47
CA SER A 90 7.65 5.31 -4.77
C SER A 90 8.91 4.44 -4.68
N LYS A 91 9.65 4.54 -3.56
CA LYS A 91 10.84 3.71 -3.30
C LYS A 91 10.50 2.26 -3.01
N ILE A 92 9.49 1.98 -2.20
CA ILE A 92 9.15 0.60 -1.81
C ILE A 92 8.51 -0.16 -2.97
N LEU A 93 7.71 0.50 -3.80
CA LEU A 93 7.10 -0.11 -4.98
C LEU A 93 8.15 -0.62 -5.95
N VAL A 94 9.21 0.16 -6.23
CA VAL A 94 10.32 -0.24 -7.11
C VAL A 94 11.18 -1.38 -6.52
N LYS A 95 11.08 -1.68 -5.22
CA LYS A 95 11.71 -2.88 -4.64
C LYS A 95 10.92 -4.15 -4.92
N SER A 96 9.64 -4.04 -5.30
CA SER A 96 8.86 -5.20 -5.73
C SER A 96 9.41 -5.72 -7.06
N PRO A 97 9.59 -7.04 -7.24
CA PRO A 97 10.17 -7.61 -8.46
C PRO A 97 9.33 -7.33 -9.72
N ASP A 98 8.06 -6.97 -9.55
CA ASP A 98 7.11 -6.76 -10.64
C ASP A 98 6.99 -5.29 -11.07
N VAL A 99 7.83 -4.40 -10.53
CA VAL A 99 7.75 -2.95 -10.77
C VAL A 99 9.13 -2.39 -11.09
N ASN A 100 9.30 -1.89 -12.31
CA ASN A 100 10.56 -1.29 -12.77
C ASN A 100 10.71 0.18 -12.39
N LYS A 101 9.60 0.92 -12.40
CA LYS A 101 9.51 2.34 -12.04
C LYS A 101 8.15 2.64 -11.42
N ALA A 102 8.08 3.61 -10.53
CA ALA A 102 6.83 4.05 -9.93
C ALA A 102 6.84 5.57 -9.69
N GLY A 103 5.66 6.19 -9.81
CA GLY A 103 5.39 7.56 -9.40
C GLY A 103 4.10 7.60 -8.59
N VAL A 104 4.15 8.27 -7.44
CA VAL A 104 3.03 8.33 -6.48
C VAL A 104 2.65 9.79 -6.22
N LEU A 105 1.35 10.07 -6.23
CA LEU A 105 0.77 11.37 -5.87
C LEU A 105 -0.23 11.19 -4.72
N ILE A 106 0.04 11.84 -3.60
CA ILE A 106 -0.83 11.86 -2.42
C ILE A 106 -1.49 13.23 -2.30
N THR A 107 -2.83 13.24 -2.26
CA THR A 107 -3.63 14.47 -2.15
C THR A 107 -4.39 14.50 -0.81
N ASN A 108 -5.52 15.21 -0.72
CA ASN A 108 -6.39 15.17 0.46
C ASN A 108 -7.42 14.03 0.41
N GLU A 109 -7.74 13.54 -0.79
CA GLU A 109 -8.87 12.63 -1.03
C GLU A 109 -8.46 11.41 -1.86
N TYR A 110 -7.35 11.50 -2.60
CA TYR A 110 -6.87 10.49 -3.54
C TYR A 110 -5.41 10.12 -3.27
N ALA A 111 -5.12 8.84 -3.45
CA ALA A 111 -3.77 8.29 -3.55
C ALA A 111 -3.62 7.66 -4.94
N LEU A 112 -2.77 8.24 -5.78
CA LEU A 112 -2.59 7.80 -7.16
C LEU A 112 -1.21 7.17 -7.30
N ALA A 113 -1.13 5.99 -7.92
CA ALA A 113 0.14 5.36 -8.24
C ALA A 113 0.18 4.93 -9.71
N ALA A 114 1.17 5.40 -10.44
CA ALA A 114 1.51 4.93 -11.78
C ALA A 114 2.80 4.14 -11.73
N PHE A 115 2.89 3.03 -12.45
CA PHE A 115 4.07 2.18 -12.43
C PHE A 115 4.35 1.54 -13.79
N GLU A 116 5.61 1.18 -14.00
CA GLU A 116 6.08 0.39 -15.15
C GLU A 116 6.17 -1.08 -14.72
N PRO A 117 5.33 -1.99 -15.25
CA PRO A 117 5.36 -3.39 -14.86
C PRO A 117 6.65 -4.08 -15.31
N GLY A 118 7.09 -5.06 -14.52
CA GLY A 118 8.26 -5.90 -14.79
C GLY A 118 8.01 -7.00 -15.84
N SER A 119 6.74 -7.31 -16.12
CA SER A 119 6.32 -8.34 -17.08
C SER A 119 5.04 -7.91 -17.81
N ASP A 120 4.66 -8.66 -18.86
CA ASP A 120 3.48 -8.37 -19.66
C ASP A 120 2.14 -8.63 -18.92
N ASP A 121 2.14 -9.47 -17.88
CA ASP A 121 0.97 -9.67 -17.01
C ASP A 121 1.06 -8.77 -15.78
N SER A 122 0.50 -7.57 -15.91
CA SER A 122 0.54 -6.51 -14.90
C SER A 122 -0.58 -6.59 -13.87
N SER A 123 -1.55 -7.51 -14.03
CA SER A 123 -2.78 -7.54 -13.22
C SER A 123 -2.50 -7.78 -11.74
N GLU A 124 -1.65 -8.76 -11.45
CA GLU A 124 -1.21 -9.08 -10.09
C GLU A 124 -0.26 -8.00 -9.53
N ALA A 125 0.56 -7.37 -10.37
CA ALA A 125 1.39 -6.24 -9.97
C ALA A 125 0.52 -5.04 -9.56
N ALA A 126 -0.51 -4.70 -10.35
CA ALA A 126 -1.45 -3.62 -10.04
C ALA A 126 -2.18 -3.89 -8.72
N LYS A 127 -2.57 -5.14 -8.47
CA LYS A 127 -3.22 -5.56 -7.22
C LYS A 127 -2.31 -5.36 -6.02
N ARG A 128 -1.05 -5.79 -6.12
CA ARG A 128 -0.03 -5.57 -5.07
C ARG A 128 0.22 -4.08 -4.82
N VAL A 129 0.46 -3.31 -5.88
CA VAL A 129 0.65 -1.85 -5.80
C VAL A 129 -0.53 -1.19 -5.09
N LYS A 130 -1.77 -1.55 -5.46
CA LYS A 130 -2.98 -0.99 -4.85
C LYS A 130 -3.06 -1.30 -3.36
N MET A 131 -2.76 -2.53 -2.95
CA MET A 131 -2.76 -2.91 -1.53
C MET A 131 -1.72 -2.13 -0.73
N MET A 132 -0.50 -1.98 -1.23
CA MET A 132 0.56 -1.21 -0.55
C MET A 132 0.17 0.26 -0.39
N VAL A 133 -0.36 0.87 -1.46
CA VAL A 133 -0.81 2.27 -1.42
C VAL A 133 -1.95 2.43 -0.43
N GLU A 134 -2.94 1.53 -0.43
CA GLU A 134 -4.05 1.56 0.52
C GLU A 134 -3.64 1.35 1.97
N ALA A 135 -2.55 0.61 2.22
CA ALA A 135 -2.02 0.40 3.56
C ALA A 135 -1.29 1.65 4.11
N ALA A 136 -0.74 2.49 3.24
CA ALA A 136 0.05 3.66 3.62
C ALA A 136 -0.76 4.95 3.80
N VAL A 137 -2.06 4.94 3.45
CA VAL A 137 -2.92 6.13 3.51
C VAL A 137 -4.15 5.90 4.39
N PRO A 138 -4.76 6.96 4.96
CA PRO A 138 -5.99 6.84 5.72
C PRO A 138 -7.13 6.20 4.91
N TYR A 139 -8.03 5.51 5.61
CA TYR A 139 -9.11 4.73 5.00
C TYR A 139 -10.02 5.52 4.02
N PHE A 140 -10.19 6.82 4.25
CA PHE A 140 -11.06 7.68 3.43
C PHE A 140 -10.45 8.08 2.07
N PHE A 141 -9.18 7.74 1.80
CA PHE A 141 -8.55 7.99 0.50
C PHE A 141 -9.08 7.04 -0.57
N VAL A 142 -9.43 7.58 -1.72
CA VAL A 142 -9.71 6.81 -2.93
C VAL A 142 -8.39 6.50 -3.62
N THR A 143 -8.03 5.21 -3.64
CA THR A 143 -6.79 4.77 -4.27
C THR A 143 -7.03 4.34 -5.71
N VAL A 144 -6.28 4.92 -6.64
CA VAL A 144 -6.32 4.58 -8.08
C VAL A 144 -4.92 4.22 -8.54
N VAL A 145 -4.78 3.09 -9.22
CA VAL A 145 -3.50 2.62 -9.74
C VAL A 145 -3.53 2.48 -11.25
N THR A 146 -2.38 2.62 -11.90
CA THR A 146 -2.22 2.34 -13.32
C THR A 146 -0.86 1.73 -13.61
N ASP A 147 -0.87 0.69 -14.44
CA ASP A 147 0.30 0.03 -15.01
C ASP A 147 0.80 0.72 -16.29
N ASN A 148 0.24 1.89 -16.64
CA ASN A 148 0.71 2.69 -17.75
C ASN A 148 1.82 3.65 -17.31
N PRO A 149 3.09 3.45 -17.74
CA PRO A 149 4.20 4.27 -17.31
C PRO A 149 4.13 5.72 -17.79
N THR A 150 3.35 6.06 -18.82
CA THR A 150 3.18 7.45 -19.25
C THR A 150 2.55 8.31 -18.16
N MET A 151 1.70 7.70 -17.33
CA MET A 151 1.02 8.39 -16.23
C MET A 151 1.98 8.82 -15.12
N ILE A 152 3.20 8.27 -15.05
CA ILE A 152 4.21 8.74 -14.08
C ILE A 152 4.55 10.21 -14.33
N GLN A 153 4.73 10.59 -15.60
CA GLN A 153 5.03 11.97 -15.96
C GLN A 153 3.82 12.89 -15.77
N ASP A 154 2.61 12.39 -16.02
CA ASP A 154 1.37 13.13 -15.76
C ASP A 154 1.17 13.40 -14.26
N LEU A 155 1.52 12.44 -13.39
CA LEU A 155 1.52 12.63 -11.94
C LEU A 155 2.62 13.62 -11.49
N GLU A 156 3.81 13.57 -12.10
CA GLU A 156 4.89 14.50 -11.79
C GLU A 156 4.52 15.96 -12.07
N ALA A 157 3.64 16.22 -13.06
CA ALA A 157 3.19 17.56 -13.39
C ALA A 157 2.50 18.30 -12.22
N PHE A 158 1.97 17.58 -11.23
CA PHE A 158 1.34 18.16 -10.04
C PHE A 158 2.36 18.67 -8.99
N LYS A 159 3.65 18.41 -9.19
CA LYS A 159 4.70 18.83 -8.26
C LYS A 159 4.70 20.35 -8.07
N GLY A 160 4.53 20.78 -6.83
CA GLY A 160 4.51 22.20 -6.46
C GLY A 160 3.22 22.94 -6.82
N MET A 161 2.19 22.25 -7.31
CA MET A 161 0.85 22.83 -7.46
C MET A 161 0.16 22.93 -6.11
N ASP A 162 -0.65 23.98 -5.94
CA ASP A 162 -1.54 24.07 -4.79
C ASP A 162 -2.70 23.09 -4.97
N ALA A 163 -2.84 22.17 -4.01
CA ALA A 163 -3.93 21.19 -3.95
C ALA A 163 -5.33 21.83 -3.85
N ARG A 164 -5.42 23.12 -3.50
CA ARG A 164 -6.68 23.89 -3.46
C ARG A 164 -6.99 24.67 -4.74
N SER A 165 -6.09 24.69 -5.72
CA SER A 165 -6.33 25.39 -6.98
C SER A 165 -7.48 24.75 -7.78
N SER A 166 -8.37 25.57 -8.34
CA SER A 166 -9.48 25.11 -9.19
C SER A 166 -8.99 24.36 -10.42
N GLU A 167 -7.96 24.90 -11.05
CA GLU A 167 -7.29 24.36 -12.23
C GLU A 167 -6.62 23.02 -11.90
N GLY A 168 -5.96 22.92 -10.74
CA GLY A 168 -5.37 21.67 -10.26
C GLY A 168 -6.41 20.59 -9.98
N ARG A 169 -7.58 20.95 -9.44
CA ARG A 169 -8.70 20.00 -9.22
C ARG A 169 -9.25 19.45 -10.54
N GLU A 170 -9.41 20.31 -11.54
CA GLU A 170 -9.88 19.87 -12.87
C GLU A 170 -8.85 18.95 -13.54
N ALA A 171 -7.58 19.36 -13.54
CA ALA A 171 -6.48 18.53 -14.07
C ALA A 171 -6.42 17.17 -13.36
N LEU A 172 -6.51 17.15 -12.02
CA LEU A 172 -6.50 15.91 -11.22
C LEU A 172 -7.63 14.97 -11.62
N ARG A 173 -8.86 15.50 -11.79
CA ARG A 173 -10.01 14.70 -12.23
C ARG A 173 -9.76 14.09 -13.60
N HIS A 174 -9.22 14.85 -14.55
CA HIS A 174 -8.88 14.34 -15.87
C HIS A 174 -7.80 13.25 -15.83
N THR A 175 -6.78 13.42 -14.97
CA THR A 175 -5.75 12.40 -14.75
C THR A 175 -6.36 11.12 -14.19
N ILE A 176 -7.21 11.21 -13.16
CA ILE A 176 -7.91 10.05 -12.57
C ILE A 176 -8.76 9.33 -13.61
N ASP A 177 -9.58 10.07 -14.36
CA ASP A 177 -10.43 9.50 -15.42
C ASP A 177 -9.61 8.78 -16.50
N THR A 178 -8.38 9.25 -16.74
CA THR A 178 -7.44 8.64 -17.70
C THR A 178 -6.85 7.35 -17.13
N MET A 179 -6.38 7.35 -15.87
CA MET A 179 -5.88 6.16 -15.18
C MET A 179 -6.94 5.04 -15.15
N LEU A 180 -8.19 5.38 -14.81
CA LEU A 180 -9.31 4.42 -14.75
C LEU A 180 -9.65 3.79 -16.10
N LYS A 181 -9.35 4.47 -17.22
CA LYS A 181 -9.55 3.93 -18.57
C LYS A 181 -8.38 3.06 -19.03
N MET A 182 -7.19 3.33 -18.52
CA MET A 182 -5.97 2.62 -18.90
C MET A 182 -5.84 1.28 -18.16
N THR A 183 -6.27 1.24 -16.90
CA THR A 183 -6.07 0.08 -16.04
C THR A 183 -7.35 -0.26 -15.30
N GLU A 184 -7.81 -1.50 -15.43
CA GLU A 184 -8.90 -2.01 -14.61
C GLU A 184 -8.48 -2.01 -13.14
N GLN A 185 -9.28 -1.41 -12.27
CA GLN A 185 -8.92 -1.26 -10.86
C GLN A 185 -9.07 -2.58 -10.11
N PRO A 186 -7.99 -3.14 -9.54
CA PRO A 186 -8.08 -4.38 -8.78
C PRO A 186 -9.00 -4.22 -7.57
N THR A 187 -9.74 -5.27 -7.24
CA THR A 187 -10.51 -5.32 -6.00
C THR A 187 -9.59 -5.75 -4.85
N THR A 188 -9.56 -4.96 -3.79
CA THR A 188 -8.78 -5.22 -2.59
C THR A 188 -9.73 -5.47 -1.43
N PRO A 189 -9.76 -6.68 -0.84
CA PRO A 189 -10.57 -6.94 0.34
C PRO A 189 -9.99 -6.18 1.55
N LYS A 190 -10.55 -5.01 1.88
CA LYS A 190 -10.27 -4.32 3.14
C LYS A 190 -11.05 -5.02 4.26
N GLU A 191 -10.55 -6.14 4.77
CA GLU A 191 -11.17 -6.85 5.89
C GLU A 191 -10.41 -6.58 7.19
N LYS A 192 -11.11 -6.05 8.19
CA LYS A 192 -10.60 -5.89 9.55
C LYS A 192 -10.31 -7.28 10.11
N THR A 193 -9.07 -7.56 10.51
CA THR A 193 -8.77 -8.76 11.32
C THR A 193 -9.71 -8.74 12.52
N ALA A 194 -10.61 -9.72 12.60
CA ALA A 194 -11.41 -9.91 13.79
C ALA A 194 -10.42 -10.06 14.95
N SER A 195 -10.53 -9.13 15.92
CA SER A 195 -9.66 -9.07 17.08
C SER A 195 -9.40 -10.46 17.65
N MET A 196 -8.13 -10.82 17.82
CA MET A 196 -7.71 -11.90 18.70
C MET A 196 -8.45 -11.76 20.03
N GLN A 197 -9.43 -12.63 20.25
CA GLN A 197 -9.99 -12.86 21.57
C GLN A 197 -9.08 -13.90 22.22
N GLU A 198 -8.17 -13.45 23.08
CA GLU A 198 -7.61 -14.28 24.15
C GLU A 198 -8.51 -14.19 25.39
#